data_AF-J9GS31-F1
#
_entry.id   AF-J9GS31-F1
#
_cell.length_a   1.000
_cell.length_b   1.000
_cell.length_c   1.000
_cell.angle_alpha   90.00
_cell.angle_beta   90.00
_cell.angle_gamma   90.00
#
_symmetry.space_group_name_H-M   'P 1'
#
loop_
_entity.id
_entity.type
_entity.pdbx_description
1 polymer ?
#
loop_
_entity_poly.entity_id
_entity_poly.type
_entity_poly.pdbx_seq_one_letter_code
_entity_poly.pdbx_strand_id
1 'polypeptide(L)'
;MQLVVVATLVTLVSQVLKAYAYDVSVQLSVYVGLIITNCILMGRLEAFAMMNGPWESFLDGVGNGLGYAWVLVVVGFFRELFGNGTLLGLRVIPESLYVENGGFYVNNGMMTMPAMALILCGCLIWALRAYNKD
;
A
#
# COMPACT_ATOMS: atom_id res chain seq x y z
N MET A 1 16.18 -9.50 -18.16
CA MET A 1 16.87 -8.21 -18.42
C MET A 1 16.07 -7.00 -17.94
N GLN A 2 14.73 -6.98 -18.04
CA GLN A 2 13.90 -5.85 -17.59
C GLN A 2 14.09 -5.48 -16.11
N LEU A 3 14.20 -6.47 -15.23
CA LEU A 3 14.44 -6.27 -13.79
C LEU A 3 15.75 -5.54 -13.48
N VAL A 4 16.78 -5.65 -14.34
CA VAL A 4 18.04 -4.93 -14.16
C VAL A 4 17.83 -3.43 -14.39
N VAL A 5 17.05 -3.06 -15.41
CA VAL A 5 16.71 -1.66 -15.72
C VAL A 5 15.91 -1.02 -14.58
N VAL A 6 14.96 -1.77 -14.01
CA VAL A 6 14.20 -1.31 -12.85
C VAL A 6 15.08 -1.19 -11.63
N ALA A 7 15.89 -2.21 -11.33
CA ALA A 7 16.75 -2.23 -10.15
C ALA A 7 17.76 -1.07 -10.16
N THR A 8 18.33 -0.74 -11.32
CA THR A 8 19.23 0.41 -11.43
C THR A 8 18.48 1.73 -11.21
N LEU A 9 17.29 1.90 -11.79
CA LEU A 9 16.47 3.10 -11.60
C LEU A 9 16.07 3.30 -10.12
N VAL A 10 15.57 2.26 -9.45
CA VAL A 10 15.17 2.33 -8.04
C VAL A 10 16.41 2.58 -7.15
N THR A 11 17.56 2.00 -7.49
CA THR A 11 18.82 2.25 -6.78
C THR A 11 19.27 3.71 -6.92
N LEU A 12 19.16 4.31 -8.11
CA LEU A 12 19.47 5.72 -8.31
C LEU A 12 18.58 6.62 -7.45
N VAL A 13 17.27 6.34 -7.39
CA VAL A 13 16.33 7.09 -6.52
C VAL A 13 16.72 6.94 -5.04
N SER A 14 17.09 5.74 -4.60
CA SER A 14 17.57 5.49 -3.24
C SER A 14 18.81 6.33 -2.91
N GLN A 15 19.76 6.45 -3.83
CA GLN A 15 20.97 7.26 -3.64
C GLN A 15 20.67 8.77 -3.63
N VAL A 16 19.74 9.23 -4.49
CA VAL A 16 19.29 10.64 -4.49
C VAL A 16 18.65 10.98 -3.14
N LEU A 17 17.80 10.12 -2.60
CA LEU A 17 17.15 10.36 -1.30
C LEU A 17 18.15 10.39 -0.14
N LYS A 18 19.20 9.56 -0.17
CA LYS A 18 20.29 9.62 0.83
C LYS A 18 21.00 10.97 0.84
N ALA A 19 21.09 11.64 -0.31
CA ALA A 19 21.75 12.95 -0.43
C ALA A 19 20.88 14.11 0.09
N TYR A 20 19.56 14.07 -0.11
CA TYR A 20 18.66 15.18 0.23
C TYR A 20 17.87 15.00 1.54
N ALA A 21 17.58 13.76 1.95
CA ALA A 21 16.75 13.45 3.11
C ALA A 21 17.18 12.15 3.79
N TYR A 22 18.24 12.23 4.61
CA TYR A 22 18.87 11.07 5.24
C TYR A 22 17.90 10.26 6.12
N ASP A 23 17.11 10.90 6.98
CA ASP A 23 16.19 10.20 7.90
C ASP A 23 15.12 9.38 7.15
N VAL A 24 14.58 9.93 6.06
CA VAL A 24 13.59 9.24 5.22
C VAL A 24 14.26 8.11 4.43
N SER A 25 15.51 8.31 4.00
CA SER A 25 16.25 7.32 3.22
C SER A 25 16.52 6.01 3.98
N VAL A 26 16.69 6.07 5.30
CA VAL A 26 16.93 4.89 6.15
C VAL A 26 15.68 4.01 6.20
N GLN A 27 14.51 4.61 6.40
CA GLN A 27 13.23 3.89 6.40
C GLN A 27 12.91 3.32 5.01
N LEU A 28 13.17 4.10 3.96
CA LEU A 28 12.87 3.69 2.59
C LEU A 28 13.84 2.61 2.06
N SER A 29 15.03 2.47 2.64
CA SER A 29 16.04 1.51 2.17
C SER A 29 15.55 0.05 2.24
N VAL A 30 14.66 -0.29 3.17
CA VAL A 30 14.06 -1.63 3.24
C VAL A 30 13.03 -1.82 2.12
N TYR A 31 12.26 -0.77 1.82
CA TYR A 31 11.24 -0.80 0.77
C TYR A 31 11.83 -0.90 -0.63
N VAL A 32 13.07 -0.44 -0.87
CA VAL A 32 13.76 -0.59 -2.15
C VAL A 32 13.78 -2.06 -2.60
N GLY A 33 14.09 -2.98 -1.68
CA GLY A 33 14.08 -4.42 -1.99
C GLY A 33 12.67 -4.93 -2.35
N LEU A 34 11.66 -4.55 -1.58
CA LEU A 34 10.26 -4.93 -1.81
C LEU A 34 9.68 -4.32 -3.11
N ILE A 35 10.16 -3.15 -3.54
CA ILE A 35 9.73 -2.50 -4.78
C ILE A 35 10.30 -3.27 -5.99
N ILE A 36 11.59 -3.65 -5.95
CA ILE A 36 12.25 -4.35 -7.06
C ILE A 36 11.64 -5.74 -7.28
N THR A 37 11.31 -6.45 -6.19
CA THR A 37 10.72 -7.79 -6.26
C THR A 37 9.19 -7.79 -6.29
N ASN A 38 8.56 -6.62 -6.45
CA ASN A 38 7.10 -6.54 -6.46
C ASN A 38 6.52 -7.20 -7.72
N CYS A 39 5.54 -8.09 -7.50
CA CYS A 39 4.89 -8.84 -8.56
C CYS A 39 4.10 -7.94 -9.55
N ILE A 40 3.56 -6.80 -9.10
CA ILE A 40 2.81 -5.89 -9.99
C ILE A 40 3.71 -5.32 -11.08
N LEU A 41 4.98 -5.07 -10.73
CA LEU A 41 5.91 -4.37 -11.59
C LEU A 41 6.44 -5.32 -12.67
N MET A 42 6.84 -6.54 -12.28
CA MET A 42 7.17 -7.60 -13.25
C MET A 42 5.96 -7.93 -14.15
N GLY A 43 4.77 -8.08 -13.56
CA GLY A 43 3.56 -8.45 -14.30
C GLY A 43 3.15 -7.43 -15.35
N ARG A 44 3.18 -6.12 -15.05
CA ARG A 44 2.83 -5.07 -16.03
C ARG A 44 3.92 -4.86 -17.08
N LEU A 45 5.19 -5.02 -16.71
CA LEU A 45 6.30 -4.90 -17.66
C LEU A 45 6.23 -5.97 -18.74
N GLU A 46 5.98 -7.22 -18.35
CA GLU A 46 5.90 -8.35 -19.28
C GLU A 46 4.61 -8.33 -20.11
N ALA A 47 3.48 -7.99 -19.49
CA ALA A 47 2.18 -8.03 -20.16
C ALA A 47 1.87 -6.80 -21.03
N PHE A 48 2.37 -5.60 -20.69
CA PHE A 48 1.98 -4.36 -21.36
C PHE A 48 3.18 -3.59 -21.94
N ALA A 49 4.25 -3.40 -21.17
CA ALA A 49 5.36 -2.54 -21.59
C ALA A 49 6.19 -3.12 -22.75
N MET A 50 6.18 -4.44 -22.93
CA MET A 50 6.88 -5.10 -24.05
C MET A 50 6.15 -4.99 -25.39
N MET A 51 4.85 -4.75 -25.38
CA MET A 51 4.01 -4.81 -26.59
C MET A 51 3.52 -3.43 -27.07
N ASN A 52 3.64 -2.39 -26.24
CA ASN A 52 3.09 -1.06 -26.52
C ASN A 52 4.17 0.04 -26.57
N GLY A 53 3.80 1.23 -27.03
CA GLY A 53 4.71 2.37 -27.10
C GLY A 53 5.13 2.89 -25.72
N PRO A 54 6.21 3.70 -25.63
CA PRO A 54 6.70 4.25 -24.37
C PRO A 54 5.67 5.11 -23.62
N TRP A 55 4.87 5.88 -24.36
CA TRP A 55 3.88 6.79 -23.79
C TRP A 55 2.69 6.05 -23.17
N GLU A 56 2.14 5.08 -23.88
CA GLU A 56 1.03 4.24 -23.37
C GLU A 56 1.48 3.43 -22.16
N SER A 57 2.70 2.88 -22.20
CA SER A 57 3.29 2.12 -21.09
C SER A 57 3.53 2.99 -19.86
N PHE A 58 3.84 4.28 -20.04
CA PHE A 58 3.97 5.21 -18.93
C PHE A 58 2.61 5.48 -18.24
N LEU A 59 1.56 5.74 -19.04
CA LEU A 59 0.20 5.91 -18.48
C LEU A 59 -0.26 4.65 -17.75
N ASP A 60 0.05 3.48 -18.29
CA ASP A 60 -0.25 2.21 -17.63
C ASP A 60 0.43 2.07 -16.27
N GLY A 61 1.74 2.36 -16.20
CA GLY A 61 2.49 2.32 -14.95
C GLY A 61 1.92 3.27 -13.89
N VAL A 62 1.57 4.50 -14.29
CA VAL A 62 0.94 5.49 -13.39
C VAL A 62 -0.43 5.03 -12.93
N GLY A 63 -1.27 4.52 -13.83
CA GLY A 63 -2.61 4.03 -13.50
C GLY A 63 -2.61 2.86 -12.52
N ASN A 64 -1.77 1.84 -12.77
CA ASN A 64 -1.65 0.70 -11.88
C ASN A 64 -1.01 1.09 -10.52
N GLY A 65 -0.04 2.01 -10.54
CA GLY A 65 0.57 2.53 -9.31
C GLY A 65 -0.42 3.29 -8.43
N LEU A 66 -1.23 4.18 -9.03
CA LEU A 66 -2.29 4.91 -8.32
C LEU A 66 -3.40 3.98 -7.82
N GLY A 67 -3.81 3.00 -8.63
CA GLY A 67 -4.78 1.98 -8.21
C GLY A 67 -4.29 1.17 -7.01
N TYR A 68 -3.01 0.74 -7.04
CA TYR A 68 -2.39 0.05 -5.91
C TYR A 68 -2.32 0.93 -4.66
N ALA A 69 -1.92 2.20 -4.80
CA ALA A 69 -1.87 3.15 -3.70
C ALA A 69 -3.28 3.37 -3.09
N TRP A 70 -4.31 3.52 -3.92
CA TRP A 70 -5.69 3.68 -3.47
C TRP A 70 -6.17 2.50 -2.61
N VAL A 71 -5.92 1.26 -3.07
CA VAL A 71 -6.29 0.06 -2.31
C VAL A 71 -5.56 0.02 -0.97
N LEU A 72 -4.27 0.36 -0.94
CA LEU A 72 -3.49 0.41 0.31
C LEU A 72 -4.01 1.46 1.28
N VAL A 73 -4.42 2.65 0.80
CA VAL A 73 -4.98 3.70 1.64
C VAL A 73 -6.30 3.25 2.27
N VAL A 74 -7.21 2.66 1.49
CA VAL A 74 -8.50 2.19 2.00
C VAL A 74 -8.32 1.04 3.00
N VAL A 75 -7.47 0.06 2.69
CA VAL A 75 -7.19 -1.05 3.62
C VAL A 75 -6.47 -0.54 4.87
N GLY A 76 -5.54 0.40 4.73
CA GLY A 76 -4.85 1.06 5.84
C GLY A 76 -5.81 1.79 6.76
N PHE A 77 -6.78 2.53 6.20
CA PHE A 77 -7.83 3.22 6.95
C PHE A 77 -8.60 2.25 7.86
N PHE A 78 -9.08 1.13 7.31
CA PHE A 78 -9.81 0.14 8.12
C PHE A 78 -8.92 -0.56 9.14
N ARG A 79 -7.65 -0.81 8.82
CA ARG A 79 -6.70 -1.42 9.76
C ARG A 79 -6.35 -0.50 10.92
N GLU A 80 -6.18 0.80 10.68
CA GLU A 80 -5.89 1.77 11.72
C GLU A 80 -7.12 1.98 12.63
N LEU A 81 -8.29 2.16 12.00
CA LEU A 81 -9.55 2.37 12.70
C LEU A 81 -9.91 1.21 13.62
N PHE A 82 -9.85 -0.03 13.13
CA PHE A 82 -10.24 -1.22 13.90
C PHE A 82 -9.09 -1.85 14.71
N GLY A 83 -7.84 -1.48 14.43
CA GLY A 83 -6.67 -1.95 15.19
C GLY A 83 -6.45 -1.14 16.45
N ASN A 84 -6.26 0.17 16.30
CA ASN A 84 -5.88 1.08 17.39
C ASN A 84 -6.95 2.13 17.73
N GLY A 85 -8.05 2.22 16.96
CA GLY A 85 -9.06 3.26 17.18
C GLY A 85 -8.58 4.68 16.79
N THR A 86 -7.48 4.76 16.05
CA THR A 86 -6.87 6.00 15.56
C THR A 86 -7.01 6.10 14.06
N LEU A 87 -7.05 7.32 13.55
CA LEU A 87 -7.00 7.64 12.13
C LEU A 87 -5.93 8.70 11.92
N LEU A 88 -4.91 8.38 11.12
CA LEU A 88 -3.78 9.27 10.84
C LEU A 88 -3.12 9.82 12.12
N GLY A 89 -3.10 9.02 13.20
CA GLY A 89 -2.56 9.42 14.51
C GLY A 89 -3.51 10.26 15.39
N LEU A 90 -4.71 10.57 14.93
CA LEU A 90 -5.76 11.22 15.74
C LEU A 90 -6.69 10.14 16.32
N ARG A 91 -6.93 10.16 17.64
CA ARG A 91 -7.91 9.27 18.30
C ARG A 91 -9.32 9.68 17.89
N VAL A 92 -9.97 8.86 17.07
CA VAL A 92 -11.34 9.11 16.58
C VAL A 92 -12.39 8.53 17.52
N ILE A 93 -12.03 7.55 18.35
CA ILE A 93 -12.92 6.99 19.36
C ILE A 93 -12.78 7.82 20.66
N PRO A 94 -13.86 8.45 21.16
CA PRO A 94 -13.83 9.18 22.42
C PRO A 94 -13.59 8.24 23.61
N GLU A 95 -12.88 8.72 24.63
CA GLU A 95 -12.49 7.96 25.84
C GLU A 95 -13.65 7.28 26.58
N SER A 96 -14.90 7.69 26.32
CA SER A 96 -16.13 7.10 26.87
C SER A 96 -16.50 5.74 26.28
N LEU A 97 -15.97 5.37 25.10
CA LEU A 97 -16.29 4.10 24.42
C LEU A 97 -15.21 3.02 24.60
N TYR A 98 -14.10 3.36 25.28
CA TYR A 98 -13.07 2.39 25.67
C TYR A 98 -13.48 1.63 26.94
N VAL A 99 -13.10 0.36 27.02
CA VAL A 99 -13.44 -0.52 28.16
C VAL A 99 -12.92 0.02 29.51
N GLU A 100 -11.86 0.84 29.52
CA GLU A 100 -11.34 1.51 30.74
C GLU A 100 -12.33 2.50 31.38
N ASN A 101 -13.30 3.04 30.64
CA ASN A 101 -14.34 3.96 31.14
C ASN A 101 -15.77 3.40 30.99
N GLY A 102 -15.93 2.09 30.75
CA GLY A 102 -17.24 1.42 30.64
C GLY A 102 -17.82 1.31 29.23
N GLY A 103 -17.01 1.51 28.18
CA GLY A 103 -17.40 1.31 26.79
C GLY A 103 -17.16 -0.09 26.24
N PHE A 104 -17.43 -0.29 24.95
CA PHE A 104 -17.39 -1.60 24.26
C PHE A 104 -16.12 -1.85 23.41
N TYR A 105 -15.17 -0.92 23.37
CA TYR A 105 -14.03 -0.97 22.45
C TYR A 105 -12.71 -1.35 23.13
N VAL A 106 -12.08 -2.42 22.64
CA VAL A 106 -10.71 -2.85 22.98
C VAL A 106 -9.90 -2.84 21.70
N ASN A 107 -8.67 -2.30 21.77
CA ASN A 107 -7.74 -2.33 20.64
C ASN A 107 -7.52 -3.78 20.20
N ASN A 108 -7.89 -4.08 18.96
CA ASN A 108 -7.82 -5.43 18.44
C ASN A 108 -6.49 -5.65 17.71
N GLY A 109 -5.49 -6.15 18.44
CA GLY A 109 -4.19 -6.54 17.88
C GLY A 109 -4.29 -7.60 16.78
N MET A 110 -5.44 -8.27 16.61
CA MET A 110 -5.64 -9.18 15.48
C MET A 110 -5.76 -8.45 14.14
N MET A 111 -6.30 -7.22 14.14
CA MET A 111 -6.52 -6.43 12.92
C MET A 111 -5.22 -5.91 12.30
N THR A 112 -4.15 -5.82 13.10
CA THR A 112 -2.83 -5.39 12.62
C THR A 112 -2.02 -6.53 12.01
N MET A 113 -2.44 -7.80 12.16
CA MET A 113 -1.75 -8.94 11.57
C MET A 113 -1.95 -9.06 10.04
N PRO A 114 -1.01 -9.68 9.30
CA PRO A 114 -1.13 -9.87 7.84
C PRO A 114 -2.39 -10.64 7.42
N ALA A 115 -2.87 -11.58 8.24
CA ALA A 115 -4.07 -12.38 7.95
C ALA A 115 -5.32 -11.52 7.75
N MET A 116 -5.53 -10.50 8.59
CA MET A 116 -6.69 -9.61 8.48
C MET A 116 -6.59 -8.66 7.28
N ALA A 117 -5.37 -8.35 6.81
CA ALA A 117 -5.19 -7.57 5.59
C ALA A 117 -5.74 -8.31 4.36
N LEU A 118 -5.53 -9.64 4.28
CA LEU A 118 -6.07 -10.45 3.20
C LEU A 118 -7.61 -10.50 3.23
N ILE A 119 -8.20 -10.63 4.42
CA ILE A 119 -9.66 -10.63 4.60
C ILE A 119 -10.24 -9.27 4.19
N LEU A 120 -9.65 -8.16 4.64
CA LEU A 120 -10.09 -6.81 4.26
C LEU A 120 -9.96 -6.56 2.75
N CYS A 121 -8.87 -6.98 2.13
CA CYS A 121 -8.74 -6.94 0.66
C CYS A 121 -9.86 -7.76 -0.01
N GLY A 122 -10.19 -8.94 0.50
CA GLY A 122 -11.28 -9.77 -0.01
C GLY A 122 -12.64 -9.08 0.10
N CYS A 123 -12.95 -8.47 1.25
CA CYS A 123 -14.17 -7.68 1.45
C CYS A 123 -14.23 -6.45 0.53
N LEU A 124 -13.09 -5.78 0.32
CA LEU A 124 -12.99 -4.63 -0.57
C LEU A 124 -13.24 -5.03 -2.03
N ILE A 125 -12.63 -6.12 -2.49
CA ILE A 125 -12.88 -6.66 -3.84
C ILE A 125 -14.36 -7.06 -3.99
N TRP A 126 -14.94 -7.71 -2.98
CA TRP A 126 -16.36 -8.05 -2.97
C TRP A 126 -17.25 -6.81 -3.07
N ALA A 127 -16.98 -5.77 -2.30
CA ALA A 127 -17.76 -4.52 -2.33
C ALA A 127 -17.66 -3.82 -3.69
N LEU A 128 -16.46 -3.75 -4.27
CA LEU A 128 -16.24 -3.16 -5.60
C LEU A 128 -16.98 -3.94 -6.69
N ARG A 129 -16.95 -5.29 -6.65
CA ARG A 129 -17.72 -6.15 -7.58
C ARG A 129 -19.22 -6.13 -7.33
N ALA A 130 -19.66 -5.92 -6.10
CA ALA A 130 -21.08 -5.82 -5.79
C ALA A 130 -21.68 -4.53 -6.38
N TYR A 131 -20.90 -3.46 -6.42
CA TYR A 131 -21.29 -2.19 -7.01
C TYR A 131 -21.16 -2.19 -8.54
N ASN A 132 -20.04 -2.69 -9.07
CA ASN A 132 -19.83 -2.85 -10.51
C ASN A 132 -20.31 -4.25 -10.93
N LYS A 133 -21.58 -4.34 -11.32
CA LYS A 133 -22.28 -5.59 -11.64
C LYS A 133 -21.92 -6.21 -13.01
N ASP A 134 -20.84 -5.73 -13.62
CA ASP A 134 -20.33 -6.18 -14.92
C ASP A 134 -19.09 -7.08 -14.75
#